data_AF-A0A2D6NA38-F1
#
_entry.id   AF-A0A2D6NA38-F1
#
_cell.length_a   1.000
_cell.length_b   1.000
_cell.length_c   1.000
_cell.angle_alpha   90.00
_cell.angle_beta   90.00
_cell.angle_gamma   90.00
#
_symmetry.space_group_name_H-M   'P 1'
#
loop_
_entity.id
_entity.type
_entity.pdbx_description
1 polymer ?
#
loop_
_entity_poly.entity_id
_entity_poly.type
_entity_poly.pdbx_seq_one_letter_code
_entity_poly.pdbx_strand_id
1 'polypeptide(L)'
;MAICCKVELFGVARLRAERREVELSLSESDDEAGESDQATTPTVEDALAALAATCPALVGPVLAPDGRSLYDGYLLSRNGREFIDRTDATISEGDCLLLIASAAGGARQATAAPTWRLAKTTA
;
A
#
# COMPACT_ATOMS: atom_id res chain seq x y z
N MET A 1 -18.80 -9.18 -12.37
CA MET A 1 -18.61 -10.15 -11.27
C MET A 1 -17.79 -9.48 -10.17
N ALA A 2 -17.86 -9.97 -8.93
CA ALA A 2 -17.03 -9.45 -7.85
C ALA A 2 -16.06 -10.55 -7.40
N ILE A 3 -14.80 -10.20 -7.21
CA ILE A 3 -13.79 -11.09 -6.64
C ILE A 3 -13.59 -10.78 -5.17
N CYS A 4 -13.27 -11.80 -4.38
CA CYS A 4 -12.91 -11.64 -2.98
C CYS A 4 -11.38 -11.73 -2.82
N CYS A 5 -10.80 -10.76 -2.13
CA CYS A 5 -9.40 -10.81 -1.70
C CYS A 5 -9.28 -10.42 -0.23
N LYS A 6 -8.13 -10.70 0.38
CA LYS A 6 -7.87 -10.39 1.79
C LYS A 6 -6.67 -9.47 1.92
N VAL A 7 -6.72 -8.51 2.83
CA VAL A 7 -5.57 -7.69 3.22
C VAL A 7 -5.17 -8.00 4.66
N GLU A 8 -3.98 -8.54 4.85
CA GLU A 8 -3.35 -8.73 6.16
C GLU A 8 -2.58 -7.48 6.56
N LEU A 9 -2.87 -6.99 7.77
CA LEU A 9 -2.32 -5.75 8.32
C LEU A 9 -1.25 -6.06 9.37
N PHE A 10 -0.12 -5.36 9.27
CA PHE A 10 0.98 -5.46 10.22
C PHE A 10 1.34 -4.10 10.83
N GLY A 11 2.00 -4.12 12.00
CA GLY A 11 2.51 -2.94 12.66
C GLY A 11 1.45 -1.85 12.87
N VAL A 12 1.76 -0.62 12.45
CA VAL A 12 0.88 0.55 12.62
C VAL A 12 -0.45 0.37 11.88
N ALA A 13 -0.48 -0.26 10.70
CA ALA A 13 -1.71 -0.48 9.96
C ALA A 13 -2.70 -1.32 10.78
N ARG A 14 -2.22 -2.41 11.38
CA ARG A 14 -3.04 -3.25 12.27
C ARG A 14 -3.53 -2.49 13.50
N LEU A 15 -2.66 -1.69 14.12
CA LEU A 15 -3.02 -0.92 15.32
C LEU A 15 -4.09 0.14 15.00
N ARG A 16 -4.03 0.76 13.81
CA ARG A 16 -5.00 1.76 13.36
C ARG A 16 -6.33 1.15 12.92
N ALA A 17 -6.30 0.00 12.25
CA ALA A 17 -7.51 -0.70 11.83
C ALA A 17 -8.17 -1.51 12.95
N GLU A 18 -7.47 -1.73 14.07
CA GLU A 18 -7.87 -2.61 15.19
C GLU A 18 -8.21 -4.04 14.75
N ARG A 19 -7.70 -4.46 13.59
CA ARG A 19 -7.96 -5.75 12.96
C ARG A 19 -6.69 -6.27 12.31
N ARG A 20 -6.52 -7.58 12.31
CA ARG A 20 -5.37 -8.24 11.66
C ARG A 20 -5.58 -8.39 10.16
N GLU A 21 -6.83 -8.50 9.74
CA GLU A 21 -7.19 -8.91 8.39
C GLU A 21 -8.46 -8.15 7.99
N VAL A 22 -8.55 -7.79 6.71
CA VAL A 22 -9.72 -7.15 6.10
C VAL A 22 -10.05 -7.91 4.83
N GLU A 23 -11.26 -8.47 4.77
CA GLU A 23 -11.78 -9.07 3.54
C GLU A 23 -12.36 -7.95 2.67
N LEU A 24 -12.00 -7.94 1.39
CA LEU A 24 -12.43 -6.97 0.40
C LEU A 24 -13.20 -7.68 -0.71
N SER A 25 -14.31 -7.09 -1.12
CA SER A 25 -15.04 -7.48 -2.31
C SER A 25 -14.81 -6.41 -3.37
N LEU A 26 -14.08 -6.76 -4.43
CA LEU A 26 -13.76 -5.87 -5.53
C LEU A 26 -14.70 -6.20 -6.69
N SER A 27 -15.57 -5.27 -7.03
CA SER A 27 -16.36 -5.37 -8.25
C SER A 27 -15.46 -5.08 -9.44
N GLU A 28 -15.68 -5.78 -10.55
CA GLU A 28 -15.24 -5.29 -11.86
C GLU A 28 -15.87 -3.90 -12.04
N SER A 29 -15.03 -2.87 -12.12
CA SER A 29 -15.49 -1.51 -12.32
C SER A 29 -15.98 -1.39 -13.76
N ASP A 30 -17.26 -1.10 -13.94
CA ASP A 30 -17.78 -0.52 -15.17
C ASP A 30 -17.22 0.91 -15.22
N ASP A 31 -15.99 1.09 -15.71
CA ASP A 31 -15.42 2.43 -15.88
C ASP A 31 -16.31 3.22 -16.86
N GLU A 32 -17.15 4.08 -16.29
CA GLU A 32 -17.94 5.14 -16.92
C GLU A 32 -17.01 6.25 -17.47
N ALA A 33 -16.09 5.87 -18.34
CA ALA A 33 -15.21 6.77 -19.07
C ALA A 33 -14.99 6.26 -20.51
N GLY A 34 -16.10 6.13 -21.25
CA GLY A 34 -16.10 6.14 -22.72
C GLY A 34 -15.51 4.91 -23.41
N GLU A 35 -16.40 4.12 -24.02
CA GLU A 35 -16.09 3.19 -25.13
C GLU A 35 -15.05 2.10 -24.80
N SER A 36 -15.40 1.15 -23.92
CA SER A 36 -14.97 -0.25 -24.10
C SER A 36 -15.84 -1.20 -23.26
N ASP A 37 -16.56 -2.07 -23.97
CA ASP A 37 -17.32 -3.22 -23.49
C ASP A 37 -16.33 -4.31 -23.02
N GLN A 38 -15.53 -4.01 -22.00
CA GLN A 38 -14.50 -4.90 -21.47
C GLN A 38 -14.49 -4.77 -19.96
N ALA A 39 -14.91 -5.84 -19.28
CA ALA A 39 -14.79 -5.96 -17.85
C ALA A 39 -13.32 -5.75 -17.45
N THR A 40 -13.05 -4.65 -16.76
CA THR A 40 -11.71 -4.32 -16.30
C THR A 40 -11.39 -5.17 -15.08
N THR A 41 -10.32 -5.95 -15.18
CA THR A 41 -9.80 -6.73 -14.05
C THR A 41 -9.45 -5.79 -12.91
N PRO A 42 -9.96 -6.01 -11.68
CA PRO A 42 -9.67 -5.15 -10.53
C PRO A 42 -8.17 -5.10 -10.24
N THR A 43 -7.73 -3.93 -9.82
CA THR A 43 -6.33 -3.57 -9.61
C THR A 43 -6.01 -3.33 -8.14
N VAL A 44 -4.73 -3.13 -7.85
CA VAL A 44 -4.27 -2.75 -6.51
C VAL A 44 -4.82 -1.41 -6.08
N GLU A 45 -4.99 -0.46 -7.01
CA GLU A 45 -5.69 0.79 -6.73
C GLU A 45 -7.11 0.54 -6.19
N ASP A 46 -7.86 -0.37 -6.83
CA ASP A 46 -9.23 -0.72 -6.41
C ASP A 46 -9.23 -1.37 -5.01
N ALA A 47 -8.25 -2.23 -4.71
CA ALA A 47 -8.11 -2.80 -3.37
C ALA A 47 -7.75 -1.76 -2.32
N LEU A 48 -6.87 -0.80 -2.63
CA LEU A 48 -6.53 0.27 -1.70
C LEU A 48 -7.74 1.19 -1.46
N ALA A 49 -8.50 1.50 -2.51
CA ALA A 49 -9.73 2.27 -2.40
C ALA A 49 -10.79 1.54 -1.54
N ALA A 50 -11.00 0.25 -1.78
CA ALA A 50 -11.90 -0.58 -0.98
C ALA A 50 -11.43 -0.70 0.48
N LEU A 51 -10.11 -0.78 0.70
CA LEU A 51 -9.50 -0.79 2.03
C LEU A 51 -9.68 0.55 2.74
N ALA A 52 -9.52 1.68 2.05
CA ALA A 52 -9.75 3.02 2.60
C ALA A 52 -11.22 3.20 3.02
N ALA A 53 -12.16 2.73 2.19
CA ALA A 53 -13.59 2.78 2.49
C ALA A 53 -13.93 1.89 3.70
N THR A 54 -13.32 0.71 3.80
CA THR A 54 -13.57 -0.25 4.89
C THR A 54 -12.88 0.16 6.19
N CYS A 55 -11.70 0.76 6.11
CA CYS A 55 -10.86 1.16 7.23
C CYS A 55 -10.35 2.60 7.07
N PRO A 56 -11.22 3.62 7.27
CA PRO A 56 -10.85 5.03 7.09
C PRO A 56 -9.69 5.50 7.97
N ALA A 57 -9.48 4.85 9.12
CA ALA A 57 -8.37 5.13 10.04
C ALA A 57 -6.97 4.87 9.44
N LEU A 58 -6.91 4.18 8.29
CA LEU A 58 -5.66 3.95 7.54
C LEU A 58 -5.29 5.14 6.63
N VAL A 59 -6.25 5.99 6.28
CA VAL A 59 -6.02 7.17 5.42
C VAL A 59 -5.28 8.25 6.20
N GLY A 60 -4.09 8.62 5.71
CA GLY A 60 -3.16 9.57 6.35
C GLY A 60 -1.99 8.90 7.08
N PRO A 61 -2.20 7.85 7.90
CA PRO A 61 -1.09 7.11 8.52
C PRO A 61 -0.44 6.05 7.63
N VAL A 62 -1.19 5.46 6.69
CA VAL A 62 -0.77 4.31 5.88
C VAL A 62 -1.05 4.53 4.40
N LEU A 63 -2.31 4.83 4.09
CA LEU A 63 -2.76 5.20 2.75
C LEU A 63 -2.58 6.71 2.56
N ALA A 64 -2.24 7.12 1.35
CA ALA A 64 -2.23 8.51 0.97
C ALA A 64 -3.66 9.11 1.04
N PRO A 65 -3.80 10.46 1.02
CA PRO A 65 -5.10 11.11 1.16
C PRO A 65 -6.10 10.79 0.02
N ASP A 66 -5.61 10.28 -1.11
CA ASP A 66 -6.41 9.79 -2.23
C ASP A 66 -7.11 8.45 -1.91
N GLY A 67 -6.71 7.76 -0.84
CA GLY A 67 -7.18 6.43 -0.48
C GLY A 67 -6.82 5.33 -1.49
N ARG A 68 -5.95 5.63 -2.46
CA ARG A 68 -5.66 4.81 -3.64
C ARG A 68 -4.18 4.48 -3.76
N SER A 69 -3.34 5.17 -3.00
CA SER A 69 -1.88 4.98 -2.98
C SER A 69 -1.38 4.69 -1.56
N LEU A 70 -0.19 4.08 -1.47
CA LEU A 70 0.53 3.91 -0.20
C LEU A 70 1.57 5.03 -0.04
N TYR A 71 1.87 5.40 1.21
CA TYR A 71 3.09 6.17 1.49
C TYR A 71 4.34 5.30 1.30
N ASP A 72 5.46 5.91 0.87
CA ASP A 72 6.77 5.25 0.66
C ASP A 72 7.27 4.41 1.86
N GLY A 73 6.78 4.72 3.07
CA GLY A 73 7.08 3.97 4.28
C GLY A 73 6.39 2.60 4.38
N TYR A 74 5.57 2.22 3.41
CA TYR A 74 4.82 0.97 3.38
C TYR A 74 5.08 0.19 2.09
N LEU A 75 5.04 -1.14 2.23
CA LEU A 75 5.18 -2.10 1.17
C LEU A 75 3.91 -2.93 1.09
N LEU A 76 3.53 -3.28 -0.13
CA LEU A 76 2.47 -4.24 -0.40
C LEU A 76 3.09 -5.50 -0.98
N SER A 77 2.74 -6.66 -0.42
CA SER A 77 3.13 -7.95 -1.00
C SER A 77 1.92 -8.80 -1.33
N ARG A 78 1.91 -9.40 -2.52
CA ARG A 78 0.91 -10.40 -2.91
C ARG A 78 1.39 -11.80 -2.53
N ASN A 79 0.53 -12.49 -1.80
CA ASN A 79 0.69 -13.87 -1.32
C ASN A 79 2.01 -14.12 -0.57
N GLY A 80 2.61 -13.05 -0.02
CA GLY A 80 3.93 -13.08 0.64
C GLY A 80 5.10 -13.46 -0.27
N ARG A 81 4.93 -13.37 -1.60
CA ARG A 81 5.93 -13.82 -2.59
C ARG A 81 6.44 -12.71 -3.48
N GLU A 82 5.57 -11.76 -3.80
CA GLU A 82 5.84 -10.70 -4.75
C GLU A 82 5.57 -9.37 -4.08
N PHE A 83 6.50 -8.41 -4.18
CA PHE A 83 6.25 -7.03 -3.78
C PHE A 83 5.67 -6.28 -4.96
N ILE A 84 4.59 -5.55 -4.70
CA ILE A 84 3.91 -4.74 -5.71
C ILE A 84 4.33 -3.29 -5.52
N ASP A 85 4.91 -2.71 -6.56
CA ASP A 85 5.33 -1.32 -6.65
C ASP A 85 4.44 -0.47 -7.57
N ARG A 86 3.48 -1.11 -8.26
CA ARG A 86 2.55 -0.46 -9.19
C ARG A 86 1.09 -0.66 -8.78
N THR A 87 0.31 0.42 -8.81
CA THR A 87 -1.12 0.41 -8.46
C THR A 87 -2.00 -0.22 -9.53
N ASP A 88 -1.54 -0.31 -10.78
CA ASP A 88 -2.25 -0.95 -11.90
C ASP A 88 -2.03 -2.48 -11.98
N ALA A 89 -1.31 -3.07 -11.03
CA ALA A 89 -1.18 -4.51 -10.93
C ALA A 89 -2.54 -5.16 -10.64
N THR A 90 -2.86 -6.24 -11.35
CA THR A 90 -4.16 -6.92 -11.24
C THR A 90 -4.25 -7.80 -9.99
N ILE A 91 -5.46 -7.88 -9.44
CA ILE A 91 -5.81 -8.75 -8.32
C ILE A 91 -6.70 -9.88 -8.82
N SER A 92 -6.41 -11.08 -8.35
CA SER A 92 -7.20 -12.28 -8.64
C SER A 92 -8.01 -12.71 -7.43
N GLU A 93 -9.07 -13.48 -7.69
CA GLU A 93 -9.87 -14.08 -6.62
C GLU A 93 -9.00 -14.93 -5.69
N GLY A 94 -9.17 -14.74 -4.38
CA GLY A 94 -8.44 -15.45 -3.34
C GLY A 94 -7.05 -14.89 -3.04
N ASP A 95 -6.60 -13.83 -3.71
CA ASP A 95 -5.32 -13.19 -3.39
C ASP A 95 -5.29 -12.67 -1.94
N CYS A 96 -4.14 -12.83 -1.31
CA CYS A 96 -3.84 -12.28 0.01
C CYS A 96 -2.77 -11.19 -0.11
N LEU A 97 -3.14 -9.95 0.17
CA LEU A 97 -2.24 -8.80 0.18
C LEU A 97 -1.73 -8.55 1.59
N LEU A 98 -0.42 -8.35 1.74
CA LEU A 98 0.21 -8.05 3.03
C LEU A 98 0.66 -6.58 3.02
N LEU A 99 0.15 -5.82 3.98
CA LEU A 99 0.50 -4.41 4.17
C LEU A 99 1.48 -4.25 5.33
N ILE A 100 2.72 -3.89 5.01
CA ILE A 100 3.85 -3.94 5.93
C ILE A 100 4.58 -2.59 5.91
N ALA A 101 5.01 -2.10 7.08
CA ALA A 101 5.90 -0.94 7.10
C ALA A 101 7.29 -1.33 6.55
N SER A 102 7.82 -0.57 5.59
CA SER A 102 9.13 -0.80 4.99
C SER A 102 10.27 -0.77 6.02
N ALA A 103 10.10 -0.06 7.14
CA ALA A 103 11.06 0.02 8.23
C ALA A 103 10.91 -1.10 9.29
N ALA A 104 10.06 -2.11 9.06
CA ALA A 104 9.85 -3.21 10.00
C ALA A 104 11.05 -4.19 10.10
N GLY A 105 12.07 -4.04 9.26
CA GLY A 105 13.40 -4.63 9.46
C GLY A 105 14.34 -3.59 10.05
N GLY A 106 14.94 -3.86 11.22
CA GLY A 106 15.91 -2.98 11.87
C GLY A 106 17.15 -2.76 11.00
N ALA A 107 17.09 -1.85 10.04
CA ALA A 107 18.23 -1.35 9.30
C ALA A 107 18.37 0.13 9.65
N ARG A 108 19.48 0.42 10.33
CA ARG A 108 19.96 1.76 10.70
C ARG A 108 19.77 2.69 9.51
N GLN A 109 19.03 3.78 9.69
CA GLN A 109 19.15 4.91 8.78
C GLN A 109 20.63 5.30 8.79
N ALA A 110 21.29 5.28 7.64
CA ALA A 110 22.59 5.88 7.48
C ALA A 110 22.39 7.37 7.78
N THR A 111 22.72 7.79 8.99
CA THR A 111 22.85 9.20 9.32
C THR A 111 23.91 9.75 8.39
N ALA A 112 23.49 10.53 7.39
CA ALA A 112 24.42 11.36 6.63
C ALA A 112 25.23 12.16 7.65
N ALA A 113 26.55 11.91 7.71
CA ALA A 113 27.44 12.63 8.59
C ALA A 113 27.38 14.13 8.24
N PRO A 114 27.31 15.04 9.23
CA PRO A 114 27.28 16.47 8.94
C PRO A 114 28.62 16.90 8.32
N THR A 115 28.58 17.32 7.07
CA THR A 115 29.70 17.92 6.34
C THR A 115 29.90 19.37 6.79
N TRP A 116 30.53 19.58 7.93
CA TRP A 116 31.11 20.89 8.25
C TRP A 116 32.39 20.78 9.08
N ARG A 117 33.45 20.16 8.56
CA ARG A 117 34.80 20.53 9.04
C ARG A 117 35.75 20.59 7.88
N LEU A 118 35.99 21.80 7.41
CA LEU A 118 37.27 22.28 6.89
C LEU A 118 37.22 23.81 6.83
N ALA A 119 37.48 24.45 7.96
CA ALA A 119 37.88 25.85 8.01
C ALA A 119 39.31 25.93 8.56
N LYS A 120 40.24 25.99 7.61
CA LYS A 120 41.53 26.68 7.57
C LYS A 120 42.08 27.21 8.92
N THR A 121 43.31 26.82 9.25
CA THR A 121 44.23 27.71 9.98
C THR A 121 45.59 27.62 9.31
N THR A 122 45.90 28.66 8.55
CA THR A 122 47.25 29.02 8.13
C THR A 122 47.86 29.82 9.26
N ALA A 123 49.04 29.41 9.74
CA ALA A 123 50.06 30.28 10.33
C ALA A 123 51.41 29.60 10.10
#